data_AF-A0A2A4CVS8-F1
#
_entry.id   AF-A0A2A4CVS8-F1
#
_cell.length_a   1.000
_cell.length_b   1.000
_cell.length_c   1.000
_cell.angle_alpha   90.00
_cell.angle_beta   90.00
_cell.angle_gamma   90.00
#
_symmetry.space_group_name_H-M   'P 1'
#
loop_
_entity.id
_entity.type
_entity.pdbx_description
1 polymer ?
#
loop_
_entity_poly.entity_id
_entity_poly.type
_entity_poly.pdbx_seq_one_letter_code
_entity_poly.pdbx_strand_id
1 'polypeptide(L)'
;MGGHGRRRAGAGEEFWQYRPVHSGDDARFIDWRRSARSDTQYLREREWQLAQSVHLWVDDAASMRFAGSATNAARASKGERARLLALALAVLMIRGGERVGLMGPLAPPRPGRAQLMTLAAHLSSLPEAGDYGAPEVGAVQSGARAVFLSDFFGAPEAIEAALARLSDRGVTGVMLQVLDPEEEEFPFQGRTIFESMSGALTHETRKAADLRARYLERLAERRERLSRMARAAGWQFSTHHTGSPAQGALLWLNAALGRLV
;
A
#
# COMPACT_ATOMS: atom_id res chain seq x y z
N MET A 1 -9.87 1.56 25.73
CA MET A 1 -8.57 1.96 26.31
C MET A 1 -7.73 2.49 25.15
N GLY A 2 -7.59 3.80 24.93
CA GLY A 2 -6.87 4.74 25.80
C GLY A 2 -5.55 5.13 25.13
N GLY A 3 -5.60 5.55 23.85
CA GLY A 3 -4.43 5.93 23.06
C GLY A 3 -4.13 7.42 23.23
N HIS A 4 -3.11 7.71 24.04
CA HIS A 4 -2.54 9.05 24.20
C HIS A 4 -1.50 9.31 23.09
N GLY A 5 -1.97 9.79 21.95
CA GLY A 5 -1.17 10.56 20.99
C GLY A 5 -1.50 12.04 21.13
N ARG A 6 -0.49 12.91 21.24
CA ARG A 6 -0.58 14.37 21.49
C ARG A 6 -1.75 15.05 20.76
N ARG A 7 -2.86 15.29 21.47
CA ARG A 7 -4.03 16.02 20.98
C ARG A 7 -3.81 17.52 21.17
N ARG A 8 -3.86 18.29 20.09
CA ARG A 8 -3.82 19.76 20.09
C ARG A 8 -5.04 20.29 19.36
N ALA A 9 -5.63 21.38 19.86
CA ALA A 9 -6.76 22.04 19.21
C ALA A 9 -6.35 22.62 17.84
N GLY A 10 -7.24 22.52 16.84
CA GLY A 10 -6.98 23.08 15.51
C GLY A 10 -8.18 23.03 14.55
N ALA A 11 -7.95 23.31 13.27
CA ALA A 11 -8.98 23.51 12.25
C ALA A 11 -9.41 22.24 11.46
N GLY A 12 -9.31 21.03 12.04
CA GLY A 12 -9.68 19.78 11.34
C GLY A 12 -11.19 19.62 11.12
N GLU A 13 -11.70 18.49 10.62
CA GLU A 13 -13.13 18.37 10.24
C GLU A 13 -14.06 17.89 11.37
N GLU A 14 -13.52 17.11 12.31
CA GLU A 14 -14.26 16.39 13.35
C GLU A 14 -14.45 17.23 14.61
N PHE A 15 -15.67 17.20 15.18
CA PHE A 15 -15.99 17.97 16.37
C PHE A 15 -15.28 17.39 17.60
N TRP A 16 -14.44 18.19 18.27
CA TRP A 16 -13.70 17.77 19.45
C TRP A 16 -14.44 18.15 20.74
N GLN A 17 -14.56 19.46 21.01
CA GLN A 17 -15.29 19.98 22.16
C GLN A 17 -15.74 21.42 21.90
N TYR A 18 -16.60 21.91 22.78
CA TYR A 18 -16.87 23.34 22.88
C TYR A 18 -16.08 23.90 24.05
N ARG A 19 -15.41 25.03 23.84
CA ARG A 19 -14.78 25.80 24.93
C ARG A 19 -15.24 27.25 24.94
N PRO A 20 -15.17 27.96 26.09
CA PRO A 20 -15.38 29.40 26.12
C PRO A 20 -14.42 30.13 25.18
N VAL A 21 -14.93 31.18 24.51
CA VAL A 21 -14.15 32.10 23.69
C VAL A 21 -13.21 32.92 24.58
N HIS A 22 -11.96 33.08 24.14
CA HIS A 22 -10.95 33.92 24.78
C HIS A 22 -10.52 35.04 23.81
N SER A 23 -9.92 36.10 24.36
CA SER A 23 -9.37 37.20 23.56
C SER A 23 -8.30 36.68 22.60
N GLY A 24 -8.48 36.93 21.29
CA GLY A 24 -7.60 36.46 20.23
C GLY A 24 -8.17 35.30 19.39
N ASP A 25 -9.31 34.73 19.81
CA ASP A 25 -10.01 33.72 19.03
C ASP A 25 -10.72 34.31 17.80
N ASP A 26 -10.68 33.57 16.69
CA ASP A 26 -11.32 33.98 15.44
C ASP A 26 -12.84 33.73 15.50
N ALA A 27 -13.60 34.81 15.32
CA ALA A 27 -15.06 34.81 15.41
C ALA A 27 -15.74 33.86 14.41
N ARG A 28 -15.06 33.44 13.34
CA ARG A 28 -15.58 32.47 12.36
C ARG A 28 -15.79 31.06 12.93
N PHE A 29 -15.11 30.73 14.03
CA PHE A 29 -15.23 29.43 14.70
C PHE A 29 -16.20 29.45 15.89
N ILE A 30 -16.85 30.59 16.16
CA ILE A 30 -17.88 30.69 17.20
C ILE A 30 -19.12 29.94 16.74
N ASP A 31 -19.58 29.01 17.57
CA ASP A 31 -20.86 28.35 17.36
C ASP A 31 -21.97 29.24 17.93
N TRP A 32 -22.53 30.09 17.06
CA TRP A 32 -23.60 31.01 17.42
C TRP A 32 -24.84 30.30 17.95
N ARG A 33 -25.12 29.07 17.50
CA ARG A 33 -26.30 28.30 17.91
C ARG A 33 -26.18 27.78 19.34
N ARG A 34 -25.00 27.32 19.76
CA ARG A 34 -24.72 26.94 21.15
C ARG A 34 -24.62 28.18 22.04
N SER A 35 -23.95 29.22 21.56
CA SER A 35 -23.75 30.47 22.30
C SER A 35 -25.07 31.18 22.59
N ALA A 36 -26.07 31.10 21.71
CA ALA A 36 -27.40 31.68 21.94
C ALA A 36 -28.19 31.04 23.12
N ARG A 37 -27.71 29.93 23.68
CA ARG A 37 -28.36 29.22 24.80
C ARG A 37 -27.74 29.53 26.17
N SER A 38 -26.76 30.43 26.23
CA SER A 38 -25.97 30.73 27.42
C SER A 38 -25.44 32.17 27.37
N ASP A 39 -25.12 32.77 28.52
CA ASP A 39 -24.43 34.08 28.59
C ASP A 39 -22.93 33.99 28.23
N THR A 40 -22.50 32.90 27.59
CA THR A 40 -21.10 32.62 27.27
C THR A 40 -20.99 32.22 25.81
N GLN A 41 -20.06 32.85 25.09
CA GLN A 41 -19.75 32.47 23.73
C GLN A 41 -18.89 31.21 23.72
N TYR A 42 -19.27 30.23 22.91
CA TYR A 42 -18.57 28.97 22.75
C TYR A 42 -17.92 28.88 21.38
N LEU A 43 -16.63 28.58 21.37
CA LEU A 43 -15.88 28.22 20.17
C LEU A 43 -16.00 26.72 19.94
N ARG A 44 -16.27 26.32 18.70
CA ARG A 44 -16.28 24.91 18.29
C ARG A 44 -14.86 24.50 17.92
N GLU A 45 -14.17 23.79 18.81
CA GLU A 45 -12.86 23.23 18.51
C GLU A 45 -13.02 21.97 17.67
N ARG A 46 -12.22 21.88 16.60
CA ARG A 46 -12.17 20.69 15.76
C ARG A 46 -10.88 19.93 16.06
N GLU A 47 -10.90 18.61 15.94
CA GLU A 47 -9.71 17.79 16.18
C GLU A 47 -8.71 18.01 15.05
N TRP A 48 -7.46 18.38 15.37
CA TRP A 48 -6.42 18.56 14.37
C TRP A 48 -5.80 17.21 14.01
N GLN A 49 -6.30 16.58 12.96
CA GLN A 49 -5.62 15.47 12.31
C GLN A 49 -4.78 16.02 11.15
N LEU A 50 -3.46 16.02 11.30
CA LEU A 50 -2.56 16.31 10.18
C LEU A 50 -2.72 15.19 9.15
N ALA A 51 -3.29 15.52 7.99
CA ALA A 51 -3.34 14.63 6.84
C ALA A 51 -1.95 14.04 6.55
N GLN A 52 -1.83 12.73 6.73
CA GLN A 52 -0.63 11.95 6.44
C GLN A 52 -0.46 11.82 4.93
N SER A 53 0.81 11.78 4.52
CA SER A 53 1.18 11.42 3.15
C SER A 53 1.31 9.90 3.06
N VAL A 54 0.62 9.29 2.10
CA VAL A 54 0.70 7.86 1.78
C VAL A 54 1.31 7.70 0.39
N HIS A 55 2.43 7.00 0.31
CA HIS A 55 3.10 6.68 -0.95
C HIS A 55 2.84 5.21 -1.33
N LEU A 56 2.33 5.00 -2.53
CA LEU A 56 2.07 3.68 -3.10
C LEU A 56 3.20 3.31 -4.06
N TRP A 57 3.81 2.16 -3.86
CA TRP A 57 4.59 1.48 -4.90
C TRP A 57 3.79 0.28 -5.37
N VAL A 58 3.47 0.27 -6.66
CA VAL A 58 2.79 -0.82 -7.35
C VAL A 58 3.77 -1.36 -8.35
N ASP A 59 4.17 -2.61 -8.17
CA ASP A 59 5.12 -3.27 -9.06
C ASP A 59 4.47 -3.53 -10.43
N ASP A 60 5.15 -3.10 -11.47
CA ASP A 60 4.77 -3.18 -12.88
C ASP A 60 5.66 -4.15 -13.68
N ALA A 61 6.55 -4.86 -13.01
CA ALA A 61 7.50 -5.77 -13.62
C ALA A 61 6.87 -6.93 -14.39
N ALA A 62 7.69 -7.57 -15.23
CA ALA A 62 7.23 -8.68 -16.07
C ALA A 62 6.60 -9.84 -15.28
N SER A 63 7.14 -10.14 -14.10
CA SER A 63 6.59 -11.18 -13.21
C SER A 63 5.14 -10.89 -12.76
N MET A 64 4.76 -9.61 -12.67
CA MET A 64 3.41 -9.18 -12.29
C MET A 64 2.38 -9.39 -13.41
N ARG A 65 2.81 -9.65 -14.65
CA ARG A 65 1.91 -9.96 -15.77
C ARG A 65 1.39 -11.39 -15.76
N PHE A 66 1.92 -12.25 -14.89
CA PHE A 66 1.45 -13.63 -14.79
C PHE A 66 -0.01 -13.71 -14.33
N ALA A 67 -0.74 -14.62 -14.97
CA ALA A 67 -2.07 -15.08 -14.61
C ALA A 67 -2.14 -16.58 -14.92
N GLY A 68 -2.74 -17.37 -14.02
CA GLY A 68 -2.89 -18.82 -14.19
C GLY A 68 -3.68 -19.24 -15.45
N SER A 69 -3.59 -20.52 -15.81
CA SER A 69 -4.11 -21.09 -17.06
C SER A 69 -5.64 -21.01 -17.27
N ALA A 70 -6.02 -21.10 -18.54
CA ALA A 70 -7.31 -20.80 -19.18
C ALA A 70 -8.60 -21.45 -18.62
N THR A 71 -8.56 -22.32 -17.61
CA THR A 71 -9.81 -22.77 -16.93
C THR A 71 -10.49 -21.62 -16.19
N ASN A 72 -9.78 -20.51 -15.99
CA ASN A 72 -10.29 -19.26 -15.43
C ASN A 72 -9.84 -18.06 -16.28
N ALA A 73 -10.16 -18.07 -17.59
CA ALA A 73 -9.85 -16.99 -18.55
C ALA A 73 -10.33 -15.57 -18.14
N ALA A 74 -11.07 -15.44 -17.03
CA ALA A 74 -11.50 -14.18 -16.43
C ALA A 74 -10.63 -13.70 -15.24
N ARG A 75 -9.58 -14.43 -14.84
CA ARG A 75 -8.74 -14.04 -13.69
C ARG A 75 -7.78 -12.92 -14.09
N ALA A 76 -7.91 -11.79 -13.40
CA ALA A 76 -6.96 -10.68 -13.52
C ALA A 76 -5.55 -11.12 -13.14
N SER A 77 -4.56 -10.63 -13.88
CA SER A 77 -3.13 -10.76 -13.56
C SER A 77 -2.81 -10.19 -12.18
N LYS A 78 -1.66 -10.60 -11.61
CA LYS A 78 -1.17 -10.04 -10.34
C LYS A 78 -1.07 -8.51 -10.39
N GLY A 79 -0.57 -7.96 -11.50
CA GLY A 79 -0.43 -6.53 -11.71
C GLY A 79 -1.77 -5.80 -11.79
N GLU A 80 -2.77 -6.35 -12.47
CA GLU A 80 -4.13 -5.78 -12.47
C GLU A 80 -4.75 -5.83 -11.06
N ARG A 81 -4.56 -6.93 -10.32
CA ARG A 81 -5.03 -7.04 -8.93
C ARG A 81 -4.35 -6.02 -8.03
N ALA A 82 -3.03 -5.86 -8.12
CA ALA A 82 -2.27 -4.88 -7.35
C ALA A 82 -2.75 -3.44 -7.63
N ARG A 83 -2.96 -3.09 -8.90
CA ARG A 83 -3.46 -1.76 -9.30
C ARG A 83 -4.87 -1.49 -8.82
N LEU A 84 -5.76 -2.49 -8.89
CA LEU A 84 -7.11 -2.40 -8.32
C LEU A 84 -7.06 -2.12 -6.82
N LEU A 85 -6.24 -2.87 -6.07
CA LEU A 85 -6.08 -2.70 -4.63
C LEU A 85 -5.49 -1.32 -4.29
N ALA A 86 -4.48 -0.88 -5.03
CA ALA A 86 -3.85 0.43 -4.86
C ALA A 86 -4.84 1.57 -5.08
N LEU A 87 -5.64 1.52 -6.17
CA LEU A 87 -6.62 2.55 -6.47
C LEU A 87 -7.78 2.53 -5.48
N ALA A 88 -8.28 1.36 -5.09
CA ALA A 88 -9.33 1.23 -4.09
C ALA A 88 -8.87 1.76 -2.72
N LEU A 89 -7.63 1.46 -2.32
CA LEU A 89 -7.03 1.99 -1.11
C LEU A 89 -6.87 3.51 -1.19
N ALA A 90 -6.40 4.04 -2.32
CA ALA A 90 -6.29 5.48 -2.53
C ALA A 90 -7.63 6.20 -2.36
N VAL A 91 -8.73 5.62 -2.87
CA VAL A 91 -10.10 6.14 -2.66
C VAL A 91 -10.45 6.20 -1.18
N LEU A 92 -10.18 5.13 -0.42
CA LEU A 92 -10.47 5.09 1.01
C LEU A 92 -9.66 6.13 1.78
N MET A 93 -8.34 6.21 1.52
CA MET A 93 -7.44 7.13 2.21
C MET A 93 -7.77 8.59 1.89
N ILE A 94 -8.03 8.94 0.62
CA ILE A 94 -8.43 10.30 0.23
C ILE A 94 -9.78 10.69 0.84
N ARG A 95 -10.73 9.76 0.93
CA ARG A 95 -12.00 9.99 1.66
C ARG A 95 -11.78 10.18 3.15
N GLY A 96 -10.77 9.54 3.72
CA GLY A 96 -10.31 9.74 5.10
C GLY A 96 -9.53 11.04 5.34
N GLY A 97 -9.34 11.89 4.32
CA GLY A 97 -8.62 13.15 4.43
C GLY A 97 -7.10 13.05 4.18
N GLU A 98 -6.60 11.88 3.81
CA GLU A 98 -5.17 11.63 3.60
C GLU A 98 -4.71 12.12 2.21
N ARG A 99 -3.40 12.34 2.07
CA ARG A 99 -2.76 12.66 0.79
C ARG A 99 -2.17 11.38 0.21
N VAL A 100 -2.49 11.05 -1.04
CA VAL A 100 -2.03 9.78 -1.65
C VAL A 100 -1.27 10.05 -2.94
N GLY A 101 -0.12 9.38 -3.11
CA GLY A 101 0.74 9.50 -4.27
C GLY A 101 1.37 8.16 -4.65
N LEU A 102 2.01 8.11 -5.81
CA LEU A 102 2.90 7.01 -6.18
C LEU A 102 4.33 7.31 -5.72
N MET A 103 5.14 6.26 -5.55
CA MET A 103 6.59 6.42 -5.41
C MET A 103 7.21 6.82 -6.76
N GLY A 104 8.35 7.51 -6.70
CA GLY A 104 8.93 8.20 -7.85
C GLY A 104 8.38 9.62 -8.06
N PRO A 105 8.82 10.31 -9.11
CA PRO A 105 8.55 11.74 -9.31
C PRO A 105 7.18 12.03 -9.93
N LEU A 106 6.52 11.03 -10.52
CA LEU A 106 5.41 11.23 -11.46
C LEU A 106 4.11 11.67 -10.78
N ALA A 107 3.81 11.17 -9.58
CA ALA A 107 2.55 11.44 -8.89
C ALA A 107 2.76 11.65 -7.38
N PRO A 108 3.30 12.80 -6.93
CA PRO A 108 3.52 13.05 -5.51
C PRO A 108 2.19 13.07 -4.72
N PRO A 109 2.20 12.81 -3.40
CA PRO A 109 0.99 12.77 -2.60
C PRO A 109 0.19 14.06 -2.61
N ARG A 110 -1.07 13.98 -3.02
CA ARG A 110 -2.03 15.10 -3.00
C ARG A 110 -3.40 14.61 -2.51
N PRO A 111 -4.24 15.51 -1.97
CA PRO A 111 -5.61 15.15 -1.57
C PRO A 111 -6.57 15.27 -2.76
N GLY A 112 -7.79 14.76 -2.56
CA GLY A 112 -8.94 15.07 -3.40
C GLY A 112 -9.11 14.22 -4.67
N ARG A 113 -10.27 14.40 -5.32
CA ARG A 113 -10.71 13.56 -6.45
C ARG A 113 -9.83 13.71 -7.69
N ALA A 114 -9.26 14.89 -7.94
CA ALA A 114 -8.35 15.10 -9.07
C ALA A 114 -7.13 14.18 -8.98
N GLN A 115 -6.58 13.99 -7.78
CA GLN A 115 -5.47 13.08 -7.56
C GLN A 115 -5.84 11.63 -7.89
N LEU A 116 -7.06 11.18 -7.55
CA LEU A 116 -7.51 9.83 -7.93
C LEU A 116 -7.48 9.60 -9.44
N MET A 117 -7.84 10.61 -10.24
CA MET A 117 -7.77 10.52 -11.69
C MET A 117 -6.32 10.45 -12.19
N THR A 118 -5.41 11.22 -11.60
CA THR A 118 -3.98 11.15 -11.88
C THR A 118 -3.42 9.77 -11.55
N LEU A 119 -3.72 9.22 -10.36
CA LEU A 119 -3.29 7.89 -9.95
C LEU A 119 -3.84 6.81 -10.88
N ALA A 120 -5.13 6.88 -11.24
CA ALA A 120 -5.75 5.93 -12.17
C ALA A 120 -5.07 5.96 -13.55
N ALA A 121 -4.74 7.15 -14.07
CA ALA A 121 -4.06 7.30 -15.35
C ALA A 121 -2.66 6.65 -15.33
N HIS A 122 -1.86 6.93 -14.29
CA HIS A 122 -0.52 6.34 -14.16
C HIS A 122 -0.55 4.83 -13.92
N LEU A 123 -1.48 4.32 -13.11
CA LEU A 123 -1.59 2.88 -12.88
C LEU A 123 -2.12 2.15 -14.13
N SER A 124 -2.90 2.82 -14.98
CA SER A 124 -3.38 2.24 -16.24
C SER A 124 -2.30 2.22 -17.33
N SER A 125 -1.31 3.12 -17.27
CA SER A 125 -0.15 3.05 -18.17
C SER A 125 0.76 1.90 -17.78
N LEU A 126 1.09 1.05 -18.74
CA LEU A 126 2.03 -0.07 -18.62
C LEU A 126 3.36 0.36 -19.25
N PRO A 127 4.30 0.98 -18.51
CA PRO A 127 5.64 1.17 -19.03
C PRO A 127 6.31 -0.19 -19.25
N GLU A 128 7.24 -0.26 -20.21
CA GLU A 128 8.12 -1.42 -20.34
C GLU A 128 9.07 -1.47 -19.14
N ALA A 129 8.64 -2.17 -18.09
CA ALA A 129 9.45 -2.45 -16.91
C ALA A 129 10.31 -3.69 -17.14
N GLY A 130 11.45 -3.76 -16.45
CA GLY A 130 12.31 -4.94 -16.42
C GLY A 130 11.64 -6.17 -15.82
N ASP A 131 12.38 -7.28 -15.73
CA ASP A 131 11.86 -8.57 -15.26
C ASP A 131 11.28 -8.49 -13.83
N TYR A 132 11.87 -7.62 -13.00
CA TYR A 132 11.52 -7.41 -11.59
C TYR A 132 11.57 -5.93 -11.20
N GLY A 133 10.67 -5.51 -10.32
CA GLY A 133 10.56 -4.12 -9.87
C GLY A 133 11.39 -3.82 -8.63
N ALA A 134 11.76 -2.55 -8.45
CA ALA A 134 12.38 -2.02 -7.24
C ALA A 134 11.75 -0.67 -6.86
N PRO A 135 11.43 -0.41 -5.58
CA PRO A 135 10.78 0.83 -5.18
C PRO A 135 11.75 2.03 -5.19
N GLU A 136 11.38 3.07 -5.93
CA GLU A 136 12.08 4.36 -5.93
C GLU A 136 11.67 5.25 -4.74
N VAL A 137 12.31 5.03 -3.60
CA VAL A 137 11.94 5.69 -2.34
C VAL A 137 12.49 7.12 -2.16
N GLY A 138 13.20 7.67 -3.15
CA GLY A 138 13.91 8.96 -3.02
C GLY A 138 13.00 10.13 -2.65
N ALA A 139 11.81 10.20 -3.25
CA ALA A 139 10.85 11.28 -3.04
C ALA A 139 9.93 11.11 -1.82
N VAL A 140 10.09 10.02 -1.05
CA VAL A 140 9.24 9.74 0.12
C VAL A 140 9.60 10.67 1.29
N GLN A 141 8.59 11.35 1.83
CA GLN A 141 8.75 12.32 2.90
C GLN A 141 8.98 11.64 4.26
N SER A 142 9.67 12.33 5.18
CA SER A 142 9.86 11.85 6.56
C SER A 142 8.52 11.74 7.30
N GLY A 143 8.36 10.68 8.09
CA GLY A 143 7.12 10.39 8.83
C GLY A 143 5.91 10.04 7.96
N ALA A 144 6.09 9.86 6.64
CA ALA A 144 5.03 9.42 5.75
C ALA A 144 4.68 7.95 5.99
N ARG A 145 3.60 7.49 5.34
CA ARG A 145 3.24 6.08 5.23
C ARG A 145 3.58 5.55 3.84
N ALA A 146 3.93 4.29 3.77
CA ALA A 146 4.24 3.61 2.51
C ALA A 146 3.47 2.31 2.34
N VAL A 147 3.10 1.98 1.11
CA VAL A 147 2.41 0.75 0.73
C VAL A 147 3.13 0.14 -0.44
N PHE A 148 3.60 -1.10 -0.29
CA PHE A 148 4.24 -1.88 -1.34
C PHE A 148 3.29 -2.99 -1.82
N LEU A 149 3.01 -3.04 -3.12
CA LEU A 149 2.23 -4.11 -3.76
C LEU A 149 3.07 -4.75 -4.87
N SER A 150 3.52 -5.99 -4.65
CA SER A 150 4.44 -6.72 -5.55
C SER A 150 4.31 -8.22 -5.30
N ASP A 151 4.81 -9.06 -6.21
CA ASP A 151 5.07 -10.48 -5.90
C ASP A 151 6.38 -10.68 -5.10
N PHE A 152 7.22 -9.64 -5.07
CA PHE A 152 8.54 -9.58 -4.46
C PHE A 152 9.50 -10.66 -4.98
N PHE A 153 9.41 -11.03 -6.27
CA PHE A 153 10.29 -12.04 -6.87
C PHE A 153 11.68 -11.51 -7.26
N GLY A 154 11.85 -10.18 -7.31
CA GLY A 154 13.13 -9.54 -7.56
C GLY A 154 14.20 -9.78 -6.49
N ALA A 155 15.36 -9.14 -6.66
CA ALA A 155 16.46 -9.19 -5.70
C ALA A 155 15.99 -8.63 -4.34
N PRO A 156 15.98 -9.42 -3.26
CA PRO A 156 15.51 -8.98 -1.96
C PRO A 156 16.34 -7.82 -1.38
N GLU A 157 17.61 -7.68 -1.80
CA GLU A 157 18.52 -6.61 -1.41
C GLU A 157 17.96 -5.23 -1.80
N ALA A 158 17.23 -5.12 -2.90
CA ALA A 158 16.59 -3.87 -3.32
C ALA A 158 15.47 -3.45 -2.35
N ILE A 159 14.69 -4.41 -1.88
CA ILE A 159 13.63 -4.19 -0.88
C ILE A 159 14.24 -3.88 0.49
N GLU A 160 15.32 -4.58 0.87
CA GLU A 160 16.06 -4.30 2.11
C GLU A 160 16.61 -2.88 2.13
N ALA A 161 17.28 -2.45 1.06
CA ALA A 161 17.80 -1.09 0.94
C ALA A 161 16.69 -0.03 0.98
N ALA A 162 15.55 -0.32 0.33
CA ALA A 162 14.40 0.58 0.36
C ALA A 162 13.79 0.71 1.76
N LEU A 163 13.57 -0.41 2.45
CA LEU A 163 13.05 -0.42 3.82
C LEU A 163 14.01 0.27 4.80
N ALA A 164 15.32 0.07 4.67
CA ALA A 164 16.32 0.76 5.48
C ALA A 164 16.21 2.29 5.33
N ARG A 165 16.24 2.79 4.08
CA ARG A 165 16.11 4.23 3.77
C ARG A 165 14.77 4.83 4.20
N LEU A 166 13.71 4.04 4.23
CA LEU A 166 12.40 4.48 4.71
C LEU A 166 12.37 4.52 6.24
N SER A 167 12.93 3.51 6.89
CA SER A 167 13.03 3.43 8.35
C SER A 167 13.87 4.59 8.93
N ASP A 168 14.98 4.94 8.28
CA ASP A 168 15.82 6.10 8.65
C ASP A 168 15.05 7.43 8.63
N ARG A 169 13.99 7.50 7.83
CA ARG A 169 13.08 8.66 7.72
C ARG A 169 11.82 8.51 8.58
N GLY A 170 11.77 7.52 9.47
CA GLY A 170 10.59 7.24 10.30
C GLY A 170 9.35 6.84 9.50
N VAL A 171 9.51 6.36 8.27
CA VAL A 171 8.39 5.91 7.43
C VAL A 171 7.98 4.51 7.86
N THR A 172 6.71 4.39 8.24
CA THR A 172 6.07 3.10 8.51
C THR A 172 5.20 2.69 7.32
N GLY A 173 4.87 1.41 7.22
CA GLY A 173 4.12 0.98 6.06
C GLY A 173 3.63 -0.45 6.09
N VAL A 174 3.11 -0.86 4.95
CA VAL A 174 2.59 -2.20 4.72
C VAL A 174 3.14 -2.76 3.41
N MET A 175 3.43 -4.05 3.41
CA MET A 175 3.82 -4.83 2.25
C MET A 175 2.73 -5.87 1.99
N LEU A 176 2.16 -5.86 0.78
CA LEU A 176 1.23 -6.87 0.34
C LEU A 176 1.85 -7.66 -0.81
N GLN A 177 2.18 -8.92 -0.54
CA GLN A 177 2.60 -9.85 -1.57
C GLN A 177 1.38 -10.27 -2.40
N VAL A 178 1.41 -10.09 -3.71
CA VAL A 178 0.35 -10.54 -4.62
C VAL A 178 0.86 -11.76 -5.38
N LEU A 179 0.21 -12.91 -5.21
CA LEU A 179 0.55 -14.16 -5.88
C LEU A 179 -0.65 -14.68 -6.68
N ASP A 180 -0.39 -15.45 -7.72
CA ASP A 180 -1.42 -16.29 -8.33
C ASP A 180 -1.46 -17.65 -7.62
N PRO A 181 -2.65 -18.24 -7.35
CA PRO A 181 -2.74 -19.59 -6.78
C PRO A 181 -1.91 -20.64 -7.53
N GLU A 182 -1.80 -20.54 -8.87
CA GLU A 182 -1.02 -21.51 -9.65
C GLU A 182 0.49 -21.39 -9.41
N GLU A 183 0.98 -20.27 -8.89
CA GLU A 183 2.37 -20.15 -8.45
C GLU A 183 2.62 -21.00 -7.20
N GLU A 184 1.63 -21.21 -6.32
CA GLU A 184 1.76 -22.06 -5.13
C GLU A 184 1.32 -23.51 -5.37
N GLU A 185 0.32 -23.73 -6.20
CA GLU A 185 -0.15 -25.08 -6.53
C GLU A 185 0.86 -25.79 -7.42
N PHE A 186 1.56 -25.01 -8.27
CA PHE A 186 2.53 -25.45 -9.26
C PHE A 186 1.98 -26.64 -10.08
N PRO A 187 0.87 -26.45 -10.83
CA PRO A 187 0.20 -27.54 -11.55
C PRO A 187 0.96 -28.00 -12.80
N PHE A 188 2.15 -27.47 -13.07
CA PHE A 188 2.96 -27.77 -14.25
C PHE A 188 3.51 -29.20 -14.21
N GLN A 189 2.81 -30.13 -14.86
CA GLN A 189 3.28 -31.50 -15.11
C GLN A 189 3.93 -31.58 -16.50
N GLY A 190 5.23 -31.87 -16.55
CA GLY A 190 5.97 -32.12 -17.82
C GLY A 190 7.00 -31.04 -18.17
N ARG A 191 7.68 -31.22 -19.32
CA ARG A 191 8.69 -30.27 -19.84
C ARG A 191 8.06 -28.88 -20.01
N THR A 192 8.18 -28.04 -18.99
CA THR A 192 7.86 -26.62 -19.10
C THR A 192 9.18 -25.89 -19.26
N ILE A 193 9.39 -25.32 -20.44
CA ILE A 193 10.44 -24.33 -20.67
C ILE A 193 10.06 -23.16 -19.75
N PHE A 194 10.80 -22.97 -18.66
CA PHE A 194 10.68 -21.75 -17.87
C PHE A 194 11.31 -20.65 -18.69
N GLU A 195 10.53 -20.03 -19.56
CA GLU A 195 10.86 -18.75 -20.16
C GLU A 195 10.58 -17.67 -19.11
N SER A 196 11.56 -16.81 -18.84
CA SER A 196 11.27 -15.53 -18.19
C SER A 196 10.13 -14.85 -18.96
N MET A 197 9.26 -14.08 -18.29
CA MET A 197 8.21 -13.29 -18.95
C MET A 197 8.77 -12.21 -19.90
N SER A 198 10.09 -12.08 -19.98
CA SER A 198 10.88 -11.28 -20.94
C SER A 198 11.61 -12.10 -22.01
N GLY A 199 11.58 -13.43 -21.94
CA GLY A 199 12.27 -14.36 -22.84
C GLY A 199 13.75 -14.62 -22.53
N ALA A 200 14.32 -14.07 -21.44
CA ALA A 200 15.77 -14.03 -21.23
C ALA A 200 16.41 -15.28 -20.58
N LEU A 201 15.63 -16.15 -19.95
CA LEU A 201 16.17 -17.34 -19.26
C LEU A 201 15.35 -18.55 -19.66
N THR A 202 16.04 -19.64 -20.01
CA THR A 202 15.47 -20.94 -20.31
C THR A 202 16.16 -22.00 -19.45
N HIS A 203 15.42 -22.62 -18.54
CA HIS A 203 15.92 -23.75 -17.75
C HIS A 203 15.12 -25.01 -18.07
N GLU A 204 15.76 -25.96 -18.77
CA GLU A 204 15.26 -27.32 -18.93
C GLU A 204 15.61 -28.14 -17.68
N THR A 205 14.63 -28.78 -17.04
CA THR A 205 14.90 -29.79 -16.00
C THR A 205 13.97 -30.99 -16.15
N ARG A 206 14.56 -32.20 -16.16
CA ARG A 206 13.89 -33.50 -16.38
C ARG A 206 13.27 -34.12 -15.12
N LYS A 207 13.03 -33.34 -14.05
CA LYS A 207 12.50 -33.82 -12.76
C LYS A 207 11.46 -32.85 -12.18
N ALA A 208 10.23 -32.91 -12.67
CA ALA A 208 9.15 -31.97 -12.30
C ALA A 208 8.77 -32.02 -10.80
N ALA A 209 8.81 -33.21 -10.17
CA ALA A 209 8.46 -33.35 -8.75
C ALA A 209 9.52 -32.71 -7.80
N ASP A 210 10.80 -32.98 -8.04
CA ASP A 210 11.90 -32.38 -7.27
C ASP A 210 11.98 -30.86 -7.49
N LEU A 211 11.62 -30.39 -8.69
CA LEU A 211 11.55 -28.97 -9.02
C LEU A 211 10.43 -28.27 -8.24
N ARG A 212 9.24 -28.88 -8.15
CA ARG A 212 8.11 -28.36 -7.38
C ARG A 212 8.47 -28.21 -5.90
N ALA A 213 9.04 -29.25 -5.28
CA ALA A 213 9.42 -29.20 -3.87
C ALA A 213 10.42 -28.06 -3.58
N ARG A 214 11.47 -27.95 -4.41
CA ARG A 214 12.48 -26.88 -4.29
C ARG A 214 11.92 -25.48 -4.53
N TYR A 215 10.99 -25.35 -5.48
CA TYR A 215 10.34 -24.08 -5.76
C TYR A 215 9.51 -23.61 -4.55
N LEU A 216 8.67 -24.50 -4.00
CA LEU A 216 7.83 -24.19 -2.85
C LEU A 216 8.64 -23.87 -1.59
N GLU A 217 9.75 -24.58 -1.38
CA GLU A 217 10.71 -24.27 -0.32
C GLU A 217 11.29 -22.86 -0.48
N ARG A 218 11.77 -22.51 -1.68
CA ARG A 218 12.28 -21.15 -1.96
C ARG A 218 11.22 -20.06 -1.81
N LEU A 219 9.98 -20.33 -2.20
CA LEU A 219 8.88 -19.39 -2.02
C LEU A 219 8.56 -19.17 -0.53
N ALA A 220 8.56 -20.24 0.26
CA ALA A 220 8.38 -20.18 1.71
C ALA A 220 9.53 -19.41 2.40
N GLU A 221 10.78 -19.70 2.04
CA GLU A 221 11.97 -18.97 2.54
C GLU A 221 11.88 -17.48 2.21
N ARG A 222 11.47 -17.15 0.99
CA ARG A 222 11.30 -15.77 0.55
C ARG A 222 10.19 -15.08 1.35
N ARG A 223 9.04 -15.72 1.54
CA ARG A 223 7.94 -15.19 2.38
C ARG A 223 8.40 -14.91 3.80
N GLU A 224 9.15 -15.84 4.40
CA GLU A 224 9.69 -15.65 5.75
C GLU A 224 10.72 -14.51 5.80
N ARG A 225 11.59 -14.38 4.79
CA ARG A 225 12.52 -13.24 4.69
C ARG A 225 11.76 -11.91 4.63
N LEU A 226 10.71 -11.80 3.80
CA LEU A 226 9.88 -10.59 3.69
C LEU A 226 9.18 -10.27 5.02
N SER A 227 8.63 -11.28 5.69
CA SER A 227 7.98 -11.11 7.00
C SER A 227 8.97 -10.60 8.06
N ARG A 228 10.19 -11.16 8.10
CA ARG A 228 11.26 -10.69 8.99
C ARG A 228 11.70 -9.26 8.68
N MET A 229 11.89 -8.92 7.41
CA MET A 229 12.26 -7.57 6.98
C MET A 229 11.19 -6.54 7.35
N ALA A 230 9.91 -6.84 7.08
CA ALA A 230 8.81 -5.97 7.44
C ALA A 230 8.76 -5.74 8.96
N ARG A 231 8.86 -6.82 9.75
CA ARG A 231 8.86 -6.72 11.22
C ARG A 231 10.03 -5.87 11.74
N ALA A 232 11.23 -6.05 11.19
CA ALA A 232 12.41 -5.29 11.58
C ALA A 232 12.27 -3.79 11.27
N ALA A 233 11.57 -3.43 10.18
CA ALA A 233 11.27 -2.05 9.82
C ALA A 233 10.06 -1.46 10.56
N GLY A 234 9.34 -2.24 11.38
CA GLY A 234 8.07 -1.82 12.00
C GLY A 234 6.88 -1.79 11.02
N TRP A 235 6.98 -2.53 9.91
CA TRP A 235 5.97 -2.66 8.88
C TRP A 235 5.13 -3.93 9.05
N GLN A 236 3.94 -3.93 8.46
CA GLN A 236 3.10 -5.12 8.39
C GLN A 236 3.23 -5.81 7.03
N PHE A 237 3.16 -7.15 7.03
CA PHE A 237 3.25 -7.97 5.83
C PHE A 237 2.08 -8.96 5.74
N SER A 238 1.54 -9.15 4.55
CA SER A 238 0.57 -10.20 4.24
C SER A 238 0.70 -10.63 2.78
N THR A 239 0.16 -11.81 2.46
CA THR A 239 0.02 -12.31 1.10
C THR A 239 -1.45 -12.29 0.68
N HIS A 240 -1.71 -11.95 -0.58
CA HIS A 240 -3.01 -12.00 -1.23
C HIS A 240 -2.91 -12.80 -2.52
N HIS A 241 -3.88 -13.68 -2.74
CA HIS A 241 -3.96 -14.48 -3.96
C HIS A 241 -4.97 -13.89 -4.93
N THR A 242 -4.61 -13.83 -6.22
CA THR A 242 -5.50 -13.31 -7.29
C THR A 242 -6.83 -14.07 -7.39
N GLY A 243 -6.85 -15.35 -7.01
CA GLY A 243 -8.04 -16.20 -6.93
C GLY A 243 -8.97 -15.89 -5.75
N SER A 244 -8.53 -15.12 -4.76
CA SER A 244 -9.35 -14.67 -3.63
C SER A 244 -10.05 -13.34 -3.93
N PRO A 245 -11.19 -13.03 -3.29
CA PRO A 245 -11.82 -11.72 -3.40
C PRO A 245 -10.90 -10.59 -2.95
N ALA A 246 -10.79 -9.51 -3.73
CA ALA A 246 -9.95 -8.35 -3.42
C ALA A 246 -10.37 -7.61 -2.14
N GLN A 247 -11.64 -7.74 -1.75
CA GLN A 247 -12.23 -7.08 -0.58
C GLN A 247 -11.46 -7.42 0.71
N GLY A 248 -11.09 -8.69 0.90
CA GLY A 248 -10.35 -9.11 2.09
C GLY A 248 -8.98 -8.44 2.20
N ALA A 249 -8.24 -8.38 1.09
CA ALA A 249 -6.94 -7.71 1.04
C ALA A 249 -7.06 -6.20 1.26
N LEU A 250 -8.09 -5.56 0.69
CA LEU A 250 -8.35 -4.13 0.88
C LEU A 250 -8.67 -3.81 2.34
N LEU A 251 -9.50 -4.62 3.00
CA LEU A 251 -9.82 -4.45 4.42
C LEU A 251 -8.57 -4.63 5.30
N TRP A 252 -7.74 -5.62 5.00
CA TRP A 252 -6.47 -5.81 5.69
C TRP A 252 -5.53 -4.62 5.51
N LEU A 253 -5.36 -4.12 4.28
CA LEU A 253 -4.53 -2.94 3.99
C LEU A 253 -4.98 -1.71 4.79
N ASN A 254 -6.29 -1.43 4.78
CA ASN A 254 -6.86 -0.29 5.49
C ASN A 254 -6.69 -0.43 7.02
N ALA A 255 -6.96 -1.61 7.58
CA ALA A 255 -6.78 -1.88 9.00
C ALA A 255 -5.30 -1.86 9.43
N ALA A 256 -4.41 -2.34 8.57
CA ALA A 256 -2.97 -2.34 8.82
C ALA A 256 -2.44 -0.90 8.90
N LEU A 257 -2.78 -0.04 7.94
CA LEU A 257 -2.39 1.38 7.96
C LEU A 257 -2.98 2.15 9.15
N GLY A 258 -4.22 1.84 9.56
CA GLY A 258 -4.85 2.43 10.74
C GLY A 258 -4.20 2.05 12.08
N ARG A 259 -3.47 0.93 12.14
CA ARG A 259 -2.73 0.48 13.34
C ARG A 259 -1.33 1.07 13.47
N LEU A 260 -0.84 1.77 12.44
CA LEU A 260 0.45 2.47 12.44
C LEU A 260 0.31 3.88 13.04
N VAL A 261 -0.50 4.05 14.08
CA VAL A 261 -0.78 5.31 14.78
C VAL A 261 -0.18 5.26 16.19
#